data_AF-A0AAP5YDW2-F1
#
_entry.id   AF-A0AAP5YDW2-F1
#
_cell.length_a   1.000
_cell.length_b   1.000
_cell.length_c   1.000
_cell.angle_alpha   90.00
_cell.angle_beta   90.00
_cell.angle_gamma   90.00
#
_symmetry.space_group_name_H-M   'P 1'
#
loop_
_entity.id
_entity.type
_entity.pdbx_description
1 polymer ?
#
loop_
_entity_poly.entity_id
_entity_poly.type
_entity_poly.pdbx_seq_one_letter_code
_entity_poly.pdbx_strand_id
1 'polypeptide(L)'
;DVEVLLLHDLLVETLAVPEAKQWLLNTQISDFRYGPTFARDLRQYLLEMDDEHLATILLGGLAYSELPIQSSSMLPKMKRPLDFVIEPLPNHLFTRDTSCWVYGGVSLNPMMMPARQRETNHLRAIYRWHPIFAGQDFIKYFGDDDLHYDNANVEGGDVLVIGKGAVLIGMSERTTPQGVENLAASLFKAGQASEVI
;
A
#
# COMPACT_ATOMS: atom_id res chain seq x y z
N ASP A 1 20.32 -15.21 14.43
CA ASP A 1 18.92 -15.55 14.11
C ASP A 1 18.33 -14.49 13.20
N VAL A 2 17.35 -14.85 12.38
CA VAL A 2 16.64 -13.94 11.48
C VAL A 2 15.24 -13.75 12.04
N GLU A 3 14.83 -12.52 12.26
CA GLU A 3 13.45 -12.17 12.60
C GLU A 3 12.63 -12.07 11.31
N VAL A 4 11.44 -12.68 11.31
CA VAL A 4 10.54 -12.69 10.15
C VAL A 4 9.26 -11.97 10.55
N LEU A 5 8.97 -10.87 9.86
CA LEU A 5 7.73 -10.13 10.03
C LEU A 5 6.72 -10.57 8.95
N LEU A 6 5.55 -11.05 9.38
CA LEU A 6 4.48 -11.45 8.48
C LEU A 6 3.58 -10.25 8.19
N LEU A 7 3.31 -10.01 6.91
CA LEU A 7 2.52 -8.85 6.46
C LEU A 7 1.11 -8.83 7.04
N HIS A 8 0.48 -10.01 7.15
CA HIS A 8 -0.83 -10.16 7.76
C HIS A 8 -0.80 -9.66 9.21
N ASP A 9 0.14 -10.19 10.01
CA ASP A 9 0.25 -9.86 11.43
C ASP A 9 0.57 -8.37 11.64
N LEU A 10 1.49 -7.82 10.85
CA LEU A 10 1.78 -6.38 10.84
C LEU A 10 0.52 -5.55 10.51
N LEU A 11 -0.32 -6.01 9.58
CA LEU A 11 -1.54 -5.30 9.24
C LEU A 11 -2.57 -5.36 10.37
N VAL A 12 -2.74 -6.53 11.02
CA VAL A 12 -3.63 -6.70 12.17
C VAL A 12 -3.22 -5.77 13.32
N GLU A 13 -1.94 -5.78 13.69
CA GLU A 13 -1.40 -4.91 14.74
C GLU A 13 -1.52 -3.42 14.37
N THR A 14 -1.41 -3.09 13.08
CA THR A 14 -1.66 -1.71 12.60
C THR A 14 -3.13 -1.33 12.73
N LEU A 15 -4.07 -2.22 12.37
CA LEU A 15 -5.50 -1.98 12.44
C LEU A 15 -6.01 -1.82 13.88
N ALA A 16 -5.30 -2.40 14.86
CA ALA A 16 -5.57 -2.17 16.28
C ALA A 16 -5.35 -0.70 16.71
N VAL A 17 -4.64 0.11 15.91
CA VAL A 17 -4.53 1.56 16.10
C VAL A 17 -5.73 2.26 15.45
N PRO A 18 -6.66 2.88 16.22
CA PRO A 18 -7.92 3.40 15.67
C PRO A 18 -7.73 4.43 14.55
N GLU A 19 -6.73 5.30 14.68
CA GLU A 19 -6.39 6.30 13.65
C GLU A 19 -5.95 5.63 12.34
N ALA A 20 -5.14 4.57 12.42
CA ALA A 20 -4.65 3.84 11.26
C ALA A 20 -5.79 3.10 10.54
N LYS A 21 -6.66 2.42 11.29
CA LYS A 21 -7.85 1.75 10.77
C LYS A 21 -8.76 2.73 10.05
N GLN A 22 -9.05 3.87 10.68
CA GLN A 22 -9.89 4.91 10.08
C GLN A 22 -9.25 5.50 8.81
N TRP A 23 -7.96 5.83 8.86
CA TRP A 23 -7.22 6.33 7.70
C TRP A 23 -7.26 5.33 6.54
N LEU A 24 -6.96 4.05 6.82
CA LEU A 24 -6.87 3.04 5.77
C LEU A 24 -8.22 2.81 5.10
N LEU A 25 -9.31 2.71 5.88
CA LEU A 25 -10.66 2.57 5.33
C LEU A 25 -11.08 3.79 4.50
N ASN A 26 -10.75 5.00 4.95
CA ASN A 26 -11.02 6.22 4.18
C ASN A 26 -10.23 6.28 2.85
N THR A 27 -8.96 5.86 2.89
CA THR A 27 -8.08 5.85 1.71
C THR A 27 -8.50 4.78 0.69
N GLN A 28 -8.91 3.59 1.16
CA GLN A 28 -9.26 2.48 0.27
C GLN A 28 -10.70 2.54 -0.25
N ILE A 29 -11.63 3.05 0.55
CA ILE A 29 -13.07 3.13 0.24
C ILE A 29 -13.44 4.56 -0.16
N SER A 30 -13.03 4.93 -1.38
CA SER A 30 -13.27 6.25 -1.95
C SER A 30 -14.73 6.48 -2.33
N ASP A 31 -15.26 7.66 -2.00
CA ASP A 31 -16.59 8.11 -2.41
C ASP A 31 -16.74 8.18 -3.94
N PHE A 32 -15.65 8.41 -4.68
CA PHE A 32 -15.66 8.41 -6.15
C PHE A 32 -15.76 7.01 -6.74
N ARG A 33 -15.22 5.99 -6.06
CA ARG A 33 -15.27 4.59 -6.51
C ARG A 33 -16.60 3.93 -6.16
N TYR A 34 -17.11 4.18 -4.96
CA TYR A 34 -18.29 3.47 -4.43
C TYR A 34 -19.57 4.30 -4.44
N GLY A 35 -19.48 5.61 -4.70
CA GLY A 35 -20.55 6.57 -4.46
C GLY A 35 -20.65 6.89 -2.96
N PRO A 36 -20.98 8.14 -2.58
CA PRO A 36 -20.87 8.61 -1.20
C PRO A 36 -21.73 7.81 -0.21
N THR A 37 -22.94 7.40 -0.62
CA THR A 37 -23.83 6.62 0.24
C THR A 37 -23.26 5.24 0.56
N PHE A 38 -22.89 4.47 -0.47
CA PHE A 38 -22.40 3.11 -0.25
C PHE A 38 -20.99 3.10 0.35
N ALA A 39 -20.14 4.06 -0.02
CA ALA A 39 -18.82 4.23 0.60
C ALA A 39 -18.92 4.42 2.11
N ARG A 40 -19.85 5.27 2.57
CA ARG A 40 -20.10 5.49 4.00
C ARG A 40 -20.59 4.22 4.69
N ASP A 41 -21.63 3.58 4.13
CA ASP A 41 -22.22 2.37 4.72
C ASP A 41 -21.19 1.24 4.82
N LEU A 42 -20.38 1.05 3.77
CA LEU A 42 -19.30 0.07 3.73
C LEU A 42 -18.19 0.39 4.74
N ARG A 43 -17.74 1.66 4.83
CA ARG A 43 -16.74 2.07 5.84
C ARG A 43 -17.22 1.80 7.25
N GLN A 44 -18.48 2.11 7.57
CA GLN A 44 -19.04 1.86 8.89
C GLN A 44 -19.05 0.36 9.22
N TYR A 45 -19.53 -0.48 8.29
CA TYR A 45 -19.55 -1.92 8.48
C TYR A 45 -18.15 -2.51 8.72
N LEU A 46 -17.16 -2.11 7.92
CA LEU A 46 -15.78 -2.58 8.06
C LEU A 46 -15.11 -2.05 9.33
N LEU A 47 -15.46 -0.85 9.78
CA LEU A 47 -14.89 -0.26 11.00
C LEU A 47 -15.31 -1.02 12.26
N GLU A 48 -16.50 -1.62 12.26
CA GLU A 48 -17.06 -2.39 13.38
C GLU A 48 -16.51 -3.83 13.47
N MET A 49 -15.80 -4.31 12.44
CA MET A 49 -15.17 -5.63 12.43
C MET A 49 -13.98 -5.72 13.38
N ASP A 50 -13.68 -6.93 13.86
CA ASP A 50 -12.40 -7.20 14.51
C ASP A 50 -11.23 -7.08 13.51
N ASP A 51 -10.05 -6.77 14.04
CA ASP A 51 -8.90 -6.37 13.23
C ASP A 51 -8.32 -7.53 12.41
N GLU A 52 -8.38 -8.76 12.94
CA GLU A 52 -7.96 -10.00 12.28
C GLU A 52 -8.83 -10.26 11.03
N HIS A 53 -10.16 -10.23 11.22
CA HIS A 53 -11.10 -10.44 10.14
C HIS A 53 -11.03 -9.33 9.09
N LEU A 54 -10.87 -8.07 9.53
CA LEU A 54 -10.69 -6.95 8.63
C LEU A 54 -9.40 -7.08 7.80
N ALA A 55 -8.28 -7.45 8.42
CA ALA A 55 -7.03 -7.70 7.68
C ALA A 55 -7.23 -8.79 6.63
N THR A 56 -7.87 -9.90 6.99
CA THR A 56 -8.20 -11.00 6.08
C THR A 56 -9.02 -10.49 4.88
N ILE A 57 -10.02 -9.65 5.09
CA ILE A 57 -10.84 -9.05 4.01
C ILE A 57 -10.03 -8.07 3.15
N LEU A 58 -9.21 -7.21 3.75
CA LEU A 58 -8.43 -6.22 3.01
C LEU A 58 -7.39 -6.87 2.10
N LEU A 59 -6.90 -8.06 2.46
CA LEU A 59 -5.96 -8.87 1.70
C LEU A 59 -6.65 -9.82 0.72
N GLY A 60 -7.63 -10.58 1.21
CA GLY A 60 -8.30 -11.68 0.51
C GLY A 60 -9.54 -11.27 -0.27
N GLY A 61 -10.00 -10.02 -0.14
CA GLY A 61 -11.19 -9.51 -0.81
C GLY A 61 -12.50 -9.81 -0.08
N LEU A 62 -13.59 -9.26 -0.61
CA LEU A 62 -14.96 -9.45 -0.12
C LEU A 62 -15.93 -9.39 -1.29
N ALA A 63 -16.78 -10.39 -1.46
CA ALA A 63 -17.82 -10.43 -2.48
C ALA A 63 -19.09 -9.71 -2.02
N TYR A 64 -19.89 -9.22 -2.98
CA TYR A 64 -21.18 -8.58 -2.66
C TYR A 64 -22.15 -9.51 -1.92
N SER A 65 -22.12 -10.82 -2.19
CA SER A 65 -22.94 -11.82 -1.50
C SER A 65 -22.60 -12.01 -0.03
N GLU A 66 -21.37 -11.68 0.36
CA GLU A 66 -20.86 -11.79 1.73
C GLU A 66 -21.15 -10.53 2.55
N LEU A 67 -21.69 -9.49 1.91
CA LEU A 67 -21.93 -8.18 2.51
C LEU A 67 -23.38 -8.07 3.02
N PRO A 68 -23.65 -8.14 4.32
CA PRO A 68 -25.01 -8.08 4.89
C PRO A 68 -25.53 -6.63 5.00
N ILE A 69 -25.14 -5.74 4.08
CA ILE A 69 -25.51 -4.32 4.11
C ILE A 69 -26.70 -4.10 3.16
N GLN A 70 -27.76 -3.50 3.69
CA GLN A 70 -28.81 -2.91 2.86
C GLN A 70 -28.49 -1.45 2.60
N SER A 71 -28.09 -1.12 1.36
CA SER A 71 -27.83 0.26 0.95
C SER A 71 -28.87 0.74 -0.06
N SER A 72 -29.22 2.02 0.03
CA SER A 72 -30.08 2.69 -0.96
C SER A 72 -29.35 2.99 -2.27
N SER A 73 -28.01 2.84 -2.30
CA SER A 73 -27.18 3.05 -3.48
C SER A 73 -27.58 2.16 -4.66
N MET A 74 -27.37 2.68 -5.87
CA MET A 74 -27.56 1.92 -7.11
C MET A 74 -26.41 0.95 -7.37
N LEU A 75 -25.19 1.24 -6.88
CA LEU A 75 -24.00 0.47 -7.22
C LEU A 75 -24.13 -1.02 -6.86
N PRO A 76 -24.49 -1.42 -5.61
CA PRO A 76 -24.63 -2.84 -5.28
C PRO A 76 -25.70 -3.56 -6.10
N LYS A 77 -26.77 -2.86 -6.49
CA LYS A 77 -27.88 -3.43 -7.29
C LYS A 77 -27.47 -3.76 -8.73
N MET A 78 -26.40 -3.15 -9.22
CA MET A 78 -25.85 -3.38 -10.56
C MET A 78 -24.75 -4.46 -10.57
N LYS A 79 -24.46 -5.07 -9.41
CA LYS A 79 -23.40 -6.07 -9.26
C LYS A 79 -23.98 -7.47 -9.12
N ARG A 80 -23.23 -8.46 -9.58
CA ARG A 80 -23.57 -9.87 -9.38
C ARG A 80 -23.13 -10.31 -7.98
N PRO A 81 -23.76 -11.35 -7.40
CA PRO A 81 -23.43 -11.81 -6.05
C PRO A 81 -21.93 -12.10 -5.84
N LEU A 82 -21.27 -12.71 -6.82
CA LEU A 82 -19.85 -13.07 -6.75
C LEU A 82 -18.88 -12.00 -7.29
N ASP A 83 -19.39 -10.82 -7.68
CA ASP A 83 -18.48 -9.70 -7.96
C ASP A 83 -17.86 -9.21 -6.64
N PHE A 84 -16.64 -8.67 -6.69
CA PHE A 84 -15.97 -8.17 -5.51
C PHE A 84 -16.40 -6.74 -5.17
N VAL A 85 -16.77 -6.52 -3.90
CA VAL A 85 -16.83 -5.17 -3.33
C VAL A 85 -15.43 -4.70 -2.94
N ILE A 86 -14.60 -5.59 -2.41
CA ILE A 86 -13.16 -5.38 -2.18
C ILE A 86 -12.42 -6.43 -3.02
N GLU A 87 -11.69 -5.99 -4.04
CA GLU A 87 -10.91 -6.93 -4.87
C GLU A 87 -9.78 -7.55 -4.03
N PRO A 88 -9.49 -8.86 -4.18
CA PRO A 88 -8.36 -9.52 -3.54
C PRO A 88 -7.03 -8.95 -4.04
N LEU A 89 -6.00 -9.02 -3.20
CA LEU A 89 -4.63 -8.60 -3.52
C LEU A 89 -3.68 -9.81 -3.51
N PRO A 90 -3.78 -10.74 -4.48
CA PRO A 90 -2.96 -11.96 -4.46
C PRO A 90 -1.46 -11.66 -4.55
N ASN A 91 -1.08 -10.55 -5.18
CA ASN A 91 0.32 -10.15 -5.32
C ASN A 91 0.94 -9.63 -4.02
N HIS A 92 0.17 -9.45 -2.94
CA HIS A 92 0.72 -9.06 -1.64
C HIS A 92 1.64 -10.11 -1.02
N LEU A 93 1.63 -11.35 -1.54
CA LEU A 93 2.64 -12.35 -1.24
C LEU A 93 4.04 -11.91 -1.68
N PHE A 94 4.15 -11.09 -2.73
CA PHE A 94 5.39 -10.55 -3.26
C PHE A 94 5.72 -9.20 -2.63
N THR A 95 6.09 -9.23 -1.34
CA THR A 95 6.42 -8.04 -0.54
C THR A 95 7.62 -7.23 -1.04
N ARG A 96 8.36 -7.76 -2.02
CA ARG A 96 9.51 -7.10 -2.66
C ARG A 96 9.12 -5.87 -3.49
N ASP A 97 7.94 -5.86 -4.09
CA ASP A 97 7.64 -4.89 -5.15
C ASP A 97 7.08 -3.58 -4.62
N THR A 98 6.17 -3.65 -3.63
CA THR A 98 5.34 -2.52 -3.17
C THR A 98 6.10 -1.56 -2.27
N SER A 99 7.16 -2.04 -1.62
CA SER A 99 8.16 -1.18 -1.01
C SER A 99 9.54 -1.81 -1.09
N CYS A 100 10.58 -0.99 -1.13
CA CYS A 100 11.96 -1.44 -0.99
C CYS A 100 12.74 -0.55 -0.02
N TRP A 101 13.52 -1.20 0.84
CA TRP A 101 14.45 -0.53 1.74
C TRP A 101 15.78 -0.29 1.02
N VAL A 102 16.24 0.95 1.04
CA VAL A 102 17.50 1.39 0.46
C VAL A 102 18.28 2.14 1.54
N TYR A 103 19.29 1.48 2.08
CA TYR A 103 20.07 1.95 3.23
C TYR A 103 19.17 2.37 4.41
N GLY A 104 19.31 3.58 4.95
CA GLY A 104 18.52 4.09 6.09
C GLY A 104 17.14 4.64 5.70
N GLY A 105 16.59 4.25 4.56
CA GLY A 105 15.30 4.72 4.09
C GLY A 105 14.50 3.68 3.33
N VAL A 106 13.25 4.01 3.06
CA VAL A 106 12.28 3.18 2.36
C VAL A 106 11.67 3.94 1.20
N SER A 107 11.46 3.24 0.09
CA SER A 107 10.63 3.70 -1.02
C SER A 107 9.29 2.96 -0.95
N LEU A 108 8.20 3.70 -0.73
CA LEU A 108 6.84 3.21 -0.90
C LEU A 108 6.46 3.41 -2.37
N ASN A 109 6.49 2.32 -3.13
CA ASN A 109 6.67 2.41 -4.56
C ASN A 109 5.38 2.86 -5.28
N PRO A 110 5.46 3.87 -6.17
CA PRO A 110 4.39 4.20 -7.11
C PRO A 110 4.27 3.07 -8.15
N MET A 111 3.28 2.22 -7.96
CA MET A 111 3.09 1.01 -8.76
C MET A 111 2.55 1.35 -10.16
N MET A 112 3.14 0.73 -11.20
CA MET A 112 2.71 0.86 -12.59
C MET A 112 1.25 0.45 -12.80
N MET A 113 0.85 -0.67 -12.19
CA MET A 113 -0.51 -1.19 -12.32
C MET A 113 -1.43 -0.55 -11.27
N PRO A 114 -2.51 0.16 -11.65
CA PRO A 114 -3.40 0.83 -10.70
C PRO A 114 -4.01 -0.11 -9.64
N ALA A 115 -4.26 -1.37 -9.99
CA ALA A 115 -4.77 -2.37 -9.06
C ALA A 115 -3.83 -2.62 -7.87
N ARG A 116 -2.51 -2.53 -8.10
CA ARG A 116 -1.48 -2.74 -7.07
C ARG A 116 -1.26 -1.53 -6.18
N GLN A 117 -1.77 -0.34 -6.53
CA GLN A 117 -1.62 0.85 -5.67
C GLN A 117 -2.30 0.68 -4.30
N ARG A 118 -3.34 -0.17 -4.22
CA ARG A 118 -3.99 -0.54 -2.95
C ARG A 118 -3.03 -1.28 -2.01
N GLU A 119 -2.16 -2.10 -2.57
CA GLU A 119 -1.13 -2.81 -1.82
C GLU A 119 -0.20 -1.81 -1.09
N THR A 120 0.21 -0.75 -1.77
CA THR A 120 1.07 0.29 -1.19
C THR A 120 0.39 1.03 -0.02
N ASN A 121 -0.94 1.13 0.00
CA ASN A 121 -1.66 1.75 1.11
C ASN A 121 -1.55 0.94 2.42
N HIS A 122 -1.50 -0.40 2.35
CA HIS A 122 -1.25 -1.23 3.52
C HIS A 122 0.13 -0.93 4.11
N LEU A 123 1.16 -0.84 3.27
CA LEU A 123 2.52 -0.54 3.74
C LEU A 123 2.67 0.91 4.22
N ARG A 124 1.97 1.87 3.60
CA ARG A 124 1.87 3.24 4.12
C ARG A 124 1.32 3.26 5.54
N ALA A 125 0.25 2.49 5.79
CA ALA A 125 -0.32 2.39 7.13
C ALA A 125 0.65 1.73 8.11
N ILE A 126 1.24 0.59 7.73
CA ILE A 126 2.19 -0.14 8.57
C ILE A 126 3.38 0.74 8.95
N TYR A 127 4.06 1.36 7.97
CA TYR A 127 5.22 2.19 8.26
C TYR A 127 4.89 3.48 9.03
N ARG A 128 3.61 3.90 9.05
CA ARG A 128 3.20 5.11 9.76
C ARG A 128 2.74 4.83 11.19
N TRP A 129 2.00 3.75 11.42
CA TRP A 129 1.33 3.52 12.71
C TRP A 129 1.72 2.23 13.42
N HIS A 130 2.30 1.24 12.74
CA HIS A 130 2.67 0.00 13.40
C HIS A 130 3.75 0.24 14.47
N PRO A 131 3.65 -0.33 15.69
CA PRO A 131 4.57 -0.04 16.79
C PRO A 131 6.06 -0.24 16.47
N ILE A 132 6.40 -1.20 15.60
CA ILE A 132 7.78 -1.45 15.17
C ILE A 132 8.35 -0.27 14.37
N PHE A 133 7.53 0.40 13.54
CA PHE A 133 7.98 1.41 12.58
C PHE A 133 7.62 2.84 13.00
N ALA A 134 6.53 3.02 13.74
CA ALA A 134 6.06 4.32 14.19
C ALA A 134 7.13 5.02 15.05
N GLY A 135 7.46 6.25 14.69
CA GLY A 135 8.47 7.05 15.39
C GLY A 135 9.92 6.64 15.13
N GLN A 136 10.18 5.64 14.30
CA GLN A 136 11.54 5.31 13.86
C GLN A 136 12.06 6.35 12.87
N ASP A 137 13.37 6.61 12.92
CA ASP A 137 14.04 7.55 12.02
C ASP A 137 14.48 6.83 10.74
N PHE A 138 13.64 6.88 9.72
CA PHE A 138 13.97 6.43 8.37
C PHE A 138 13.44 7.40 7.33
N ILE A 139 14.20 7.54 6.23
CA ILE A 139 13.83 8.44 5.14
C ILE A 139 12.75 7.79 4.27
N LYS A 140 11.78 8.59 3.81
CA LYS A 140 10.82 8.17 2.78
C LYS A 140 11.24 8.78 1.44
N TYR A 141 11.65 7.95 0.48
CA TYR A 141 12.03 8.42 -0.86
C TYR A 141 10.81 8.62 -1.77
N PHE A 142 9.83 7.72 -1.64
CA PHE A 142 8.49 7.81 -2.21
C PHE A 142 7.45 7.49 -1.12
N GLY A 143 6.17 7.79 -1.41
CA GLY A 143 5.05 7.53 -0.52
C GLY A 143 4.56 8.74 0.26
N ASP A 144 4.76 9.94 -0.31
CA ASP A 144 4.06 11.13 0.15
C ASP A 144 2.57 11.00 -0.18
N ASP A 145 1.73 11.25 0.81
CA ASP A 145 0.29 11.09 0.71
C ASP A 145 -0.35 12.18 -0.17
N ASP A 146 0.31 13.32 -0.33
CA ASP A 146 -0.20 14.50 -1.02
C ASP A 146 0.27 14.60 -2.49
N LEU A 147 1.11 13.67 -2.95
CA LEU A 147 1.67 13.68 -4.29
C LEU A 147 1.03 12.62 -5.21
N HIS A 148 0.69 13.06 -6.42
CA HIS A 148 0.46 12.15 -7.54
C HIS A 148 1.75 12.02 -8.35
N TYR A 149 2.36 10.85 -8.30
CA TYR A 149 3.66 10.60 -8.95
C TYR A 149 3.59 10.42 -10.48
N ASP A 150 2.39 10.51 -11.07
CA ASP A 150 2.15 10.47 -12.52
C ASP A 150 2.91 9.30 -13.20
N ASN A 151 3.89 9.59 -14.05
CA ASN A 151 4.63 8.58 -14.81
C ASN A 151 5.88 8.05 -14.09
N ALA A 152 6.19 8.51 -12.87
CA ALA A 152 7.34 8.05 -12.10
C ALA A 152 6.99 6.75 -11.38
N ASN A 153 7.01 5.63 -12.11
CA ASN A 153 6.74 4.30 -11.55
C ASN A 153 8.04 3.58 -11.20
N VAL A 154 8.04 2.87 -10.08
CA VAL A 154 9.15 2.03 -9.61
C VAL A 154 8.55 0.76 -9.03
N GLU A 155 9.19 -0.39 -9.22
CA GLU A 155 8.90 -1.58 -8.42
C GLU A 155 10.17 -2.10 -7.75
N GLY A 156 10.05 -2.55 -6.50
CA GLY A 156 11.20 -2.89 -5.68
C GLY A 156 11.99 -4.12 -6.17
N GLY A 157 11.42 -4.94 -7.05
CA GLY A 157 12.15 -6.01 -7.74
C GLY A 157 13.27 -5.49 -8.65
N ASP A 158 13.18 -4.24 -9.13
CA ASP A 158 14.19 -3.61 -9.98
C ASP A 158 15.24 -2.84 -9.16
N VAL A 159 15.11 -2.75 -7.83
CA VAL A 159 16.01 -1.95 -6.97
C VAL A 159 16.91 -2.86 -6.15
N LEU A 160 18.23 -2.77 -6.36
CA LEU A 160 19.23 -3.57 -5.64
C LEU A 160 20.25 -2.68 -4.94
N VAL A 161 20.34 -2.83 -3.62
CA VAL A 161 21.40 -2.21 -2.81
C VAL A 161 22.65 -3.08 -2.88
N ILE A 162 23.62 -2.69 -3.72
CA ILE A 162 24.86 -3.45 -3.92
C ILE A 162 25.99 -3.04 -2.95
N GLY A 163 25.75 -2.02 -2.12
CA GLY A 163 26.63 -1.59 -1.05
C GLY A 163 27.59 -0.45 -1.45
N LYS A 164 28.36 0.05 -0.47
CA LYS A 164 29.33 1.14 -0.64
C LYS A 164 28.75 2.43 -1.23
N GLY A 165 27.47 2.72 -0.94
CA GLY A 165 26.78 3.90 -1.46
C GLY A 165 26.25 3.72 -2.88
N ALA A 166 26.36 2.54 -3.49
CA ALA A 166 25.82 2.25 -4.82
C ALA A 166 24.48 1.50 -4.76
N VAL A 167 23.62 1.81 -5.73
CA VAL A 167 22.31 1.15 -5.95
C VAL A 167 22.19 0.84 -7.44
N LEU A 168 21.82 -0.39 -7.79
CA LEU A 168 21.44 -0.73 -9.18
C LEU A 168 19.94 -0.55 -9.32
N ILE A 169 19.50 0.14 -10.38
CA ILE A 169 18.07 0.27 -10.68
C ILE A 169 17.79 -0.16 -12.11
N GLY A 170 17.11 -1.29 -12.25
CA GLY A 170 16.65 -1.79 -13.54
C GLY A 170 15.55 -0.90 -14.13
N MET A 171 15.71 -0.48 -15.38
CA MET A 171 14.60 0.07 -16.15
C MET A 171 13.83 -1.07 -16.81
N SER A 172 12.51 -1.08 -16.66
CA SER A 172 11.66 -2.18 -17.09
C SER A 172 10.28 -1.68 -17.55
N GLU A 173 9.38 -2.60 -17.87
CA GLU A 173 7.95 -2.29 -18.07
C GLU A 173 7.25 -1.77 -16.81
N ARG A 174 7.86 -1.94 -15.62
CA ARG A 174 7.29 -1.56 -14.32
C ARG A 174 8.05 -0.39 -13.66
N THR A 175 9.32 -0.22 -14.00
CA THR A 175 10.17 0.88 -13.51
C THR A 175 10.54 1.81 -14.66
N THR A 176 10.01 3.03 -14.64
CA THR A 176 10.18 4.01 -15.72
C THR A 176 11.44 4.86 -15.51
N PRO A 177 12.00 5.47 -16.58
CA PRO A 177 13.12 6.41 -16.45
C PRO A 177 12.83 7.54 -15.44
N GLN A 178 11.60 8.07 -15.45
CA GLN A 178 11.17 9.10 -14.49
C GLN A 178 11.19 8.57 -13.05
N GLY A 179 10.78 7.31 -12.83
CA GLY A 179 10.86 6.65 -11.53
C GLY A 179 12.30 6.52 -11.05
N VAL A 180 13.20 6.08 -11.93
CA VAL A 180 14.65 6.00 -11.63
C VAL A 180 15.22 7.35 -11.25
N GLU A 181 14.99 8.39 -12.06
CA GLU A 181 15.51 9.74 -11.82
C GLU A 181 15.00 10.32 -10.49
N ASN A 182 13.72 10.17 -10.18
CA ASN A 182 13.14 10.66 -8.92
C ASN A 182 13.66 9.89 -7.70
N LEU A 183 13.83 8.56 -7.81
CA LEU A 183 14.42 7.76 -6.74
C LEU A 183 15.88 8.18 -6.50
N ALA A 184 16.67 8.26 -7.58
CA ALA A 184 18.07 8.66 -7.52
C ALA A 184 18.24 10.05 -6.92
N ALA A 185 17.44 11.03 -7.37
CA ALA A 185 17.46 12.39 -6.84
C ALA A 185 17.18 12.42 -5.33
N SER A 186 16.20 11.63 -4.86
CA SER A 186 15.87 11.52 -3.44
C SER A 186 16.98 10.85 -2.63
N LEU A 187 17.59 9.78 -3.16
CA LEU A 187 18.73 9.10 -2.54
C LEU A 187 19.95 10.01 -2.38
N PHE A 188 20.29 10.77 -3.43
CA PHE A 188 21.41 11.71 -3.41
C PHE A 188 21.13 12.89 -2.49
N LYS A 189 19.92 13.45 -2.53
CA LYS A 189 19.51 14.56 -1.65
C LYS A 189 19.60 14.18 -0.17
N ALA A 190 19.27 12.93 0.16
CA ALA A 190 19.34 12.41 1.53
C ALA A 190 20.74 11.88 1.92
N GLY A 191 21.71 11.88 1.01
CA GLY A 191 23.06 11.34 1.24
C GLY A 191 23.12 9.83 1.46
N GLN A 192 22.09 9.09 1.07
CA GLN A 192 21.99 7.64 1.29
C GLN A 192 22.69 6.83 0.20
N ALA A 193 22.84 7.41 -0.99
CA ALA A 193 23.65 6.84 -2.07
C ALA A 193 24.57 7.92 -2.65
N SER A 194 25.67 7.49 -3.24
CA SER A 194 26.59 8.33 -4.04
C SER A 194 26.55 7.95 -5.53
N GLU A 195 26.00 6.79 -5.87
CA GLU A 195 25.97 6.27 -7.23
C GLU A 195 24.69 5.46 -7.47
N VAL A 196 24.08 5.67 -8.65
CA VAL A 196 23.00 4.85 -9.19
C VAL A 196 23.44 4.38 -10.57
N ILE A 197 23.33 3.08 -10.82
CA ILE A 197 23.76 2.40 -12.06
C ILE A 197 22.55 1.75 -12.73
#